data_AF-A0A7V0NPV5-F1
#
_entry.id   AF-A0A7V0NPV5-F1
#
_cell.length_a   1.000
_cell.length_b   1.000
_cell.length_c   1.000
_cell.angle_alpha   90.00
_cell.angle_beta   90.00
_cell.angle_gamma   90.00
#
_symmetry.space_group_name_H-M   'P 1'
#
loop_
_entity.id
_entity.type
_entity.pdbx_description
1 polymer ?
#
loop_
_entity_poly.entity_id
_entity_poly.type
_entity_poly.pdbx_seq_one_letter_code
_entity_poly.pdbx_strand_id
1 'polypeptide(L)'
;MRDQKSKIIYGFQVGEYDRTKPLVIDPLLASTFIGGSSLDYAFALAIDSSGDVFVAGWTSSSDYPTTDGAYDVTFNGSVGDVDIIVSKLDSNLTTLVVFRNKPALIF
;
A
#
# COMPACT_ATOMS: atom_id res chain seq x y z
N MET A 1 -5.99 47.28 -12.79
CA MET A 1 -7.18 46.47 -13.10
C MET A 1 -6.81 45.01 -12.80
N ARG A 2 -7.45 44.36 -11.82
CA ARG A 2 -7.12 42.97 -11.41
C ARG A 2 -8.04 42.00 -12.15
N ASP A 3 -7.43 41.09 -12.88
CA ASP A 3 -8.05 40.02 -13.64
C ASP A 3 -8.61 38.96 -12.66
N GLN A 4 -9.94 38.87 -12.52
CA GLN A 4 -10.59 37.84 -11.69
C GLN A 4 -10.71 36.55 -12.50
N LYS A 5 -9.76 35.62 -12.31
CA LYS A 5 -9.90 34.26 -12.86
C LYS A 5 -11.12 33.58 -12.23
N SER A 6 -12.06 33.16 -13.07
CA SER A 6 -13.23 32.37 -12.68
C SER A 6 -12.81 31.06 -12.01
N LYS A 7 -13.25 30.84 -10.77
CA LYS A 7 -13.06 29.57 -10.05
C LYS A 7 -14.06 28.55 -10.59
N ILE A 8 -13.57 27.50 -11.27
CA ILE A 8 -14.41 26.36 -11.67
C ILE A 8 -14.61 25.49 -10.42
N ILE A 9 -15.87 25.19 -10.10
CA ILE A 9 -16.27 24.34 -8.98
C ILE A 9 -16.98 23.11 -9.56
N TYR A 10 -16.51 21.93 -9.18
CA TYR A 10 -17.18 20.66 -9.45
C TYR A 10 -17.87 20.16 -8.19
N GLY A 11 -19.02 19.52 -8.34
CA GLY A 11 -19.78 18.92 -7.26
C GLY A 11 -20.80 17.92 -7.78
N PHE A 12 -21.38 17.13 -6.89
CA PHE A 12 -22.46 16.21 -7.17
C PHE A 12 -23.69 16.61 -6.36
N GLN A 13 -24.87 16.42 -6.93
CA GLN A 13 -26.13 16.65 -6.23
C GLN A 13 -26.51 15.38 -5.48
N VAL A 14 -26.59 15.47 -4.16
CA VAL A 14 -27.20 14.43 -3.32
C VAL A 14 -28.70 14.66 -3.22
N GLY A 15 -29.48 13.58 -3.07
CA GLY A 15 -30.92 13.68 -2.77
C GLY A 15 -31.18 14.29 -1.39
N GLU A 16 -32.46 14.33 -0.98
CA GLU A 16 -32.86 14.73 0.37
C GLU A 16 -32.11 13.90 1.43
N TYR A 17 -31.18 14.54 2.14
CA TYR A 17 -30.38 13.92 3.19
C TYR A 17 -31.05 14.14 4.56
N ASP A 18 -31.35 13.02 5.23
CA ASP A 18 -31.81 13.00 6.61
C ASP A 18 -30.68 13.45 7.56
N ARG A 19 -30.76 14.70 8.03
CA ARG A 19 -29.77 15.35 8.90
C ARG A 19 -29.67 14.74 10.30
N THR A 20 -30.52 13.78 10.65
CA THR A 20 -30.40 13.03 11.92
C THR A 20 -29.41 11.86 11.83
N LYS A 21 -29.01 11.46 10.61
CA LYS A 21 -28.01 10.41 10.36
C LYS A 21 -26.70 11.03 9.89
N PRO A 22 -25.52 10.45 10.17
CA PRO A 22 -24.26 10.98 9.63
C PRO A 22 -24.21 10.95 8.09
N LEU A 23 -23.80 12.05 7.45
CA LEU A 23 -23.42 12.06 6.03
C LEU A 23 -21.97 11.60 5.91
N VAL A 24 -21.77 10.38 5.43
CA VAL A 24 -20.43 9.85 5.15
C VAL A 24 -20.25 9.83 3.63
N ILE A 25 -19.33 10.66 3.12
CA ILE A 25 -18.92 10.63 1.72
C ILE A 25 -17.63 9.82 1.66
N ASP A 26 -17.68 8.68 0.96
CA ASP A 26 -16.55 7.80 0.62
C ASP A 26 -15.44 7.76 1.68
N PRO A 27 -15.68 7.14 2.84
CA PRO A 27 -14.68 7.08 3.88
C PRO A 27 -13.50 6.24 3.37
N LEU A 28 -12.31 6.82 3.39
CA LEU A 28 -11.08 6.05 3.20
C LEU A 28 -11.01 5.00 4.32
N LEU A 29 -11.21 3.72 3.98
CA LEU A 29 -11.24 2.63 4.95
C LEU A 29 -9.85 2.39 5.55
N ALA A 30 -8.82 2.42 4.72
CA ALA A 30 -7.43 2.35 5.10
C ALA A 30 -6.55 2.87 3.96
N SER A 31 -5.37 3.36 4.31
CA SER A 31 -4.25 3.53 3.41
C SER A 31 -2.97 3.32 4.20
N THR A 32 -1.91 2.94 3.50
CA THR A 32 -0.59 2.80 4.11
C THR A 32 0.49 3.21 3.12
N PHE A 33 1.71 3.33 3.62
CA PHE A 33 2.88 3.61 2.82
C PHE A 33 3.86 2.45 2.94
N ILE A 34 4.39 2.01 1.81
CA ILE A 34 5.43 0.99 1.73
C ILE A 34 6.45 1.40 0.66
N GLY A 35 7.70 1.55 1.08
CA GLY A 35 8.80 2.09 0.27
C GLY A 35 9.89 2.65 1.18
N GLY A 36 11.05 2.93 0.61
CA GLY A 36 12.22 3.47 1.29
C GLY A 36 12.66 4.82 0.71
N SER A 37 13.97 5.05 0.74
CA SER A 37 14.63 6.32 0.41
C SER A 37 14.77 6.63 -1.09
N SER A 38 14.47 5.67 -1.97
CA SER A 38 14.72 5.74 -3.41
C SER A 38 13.46 5.36 -4.21
N LEU A 39 13.62 4.87 -5.43
CA LEU A 39 12.51 4.45 -6.29
C LEU A 39 11.98 3.08 -5.87
N ASP A 40 10.66 3.01 -5.67
CA ASP A 40 9.94 1.78 -5.33
C ASP A 40 8.69 1.68 -6.18
N TYR A 41 8.54 0.55 -6.90
CA TYR A 41 7.43 0.35 -7.82
C TYR A 41 6.68 -0.93 -7.49
N ALA A 42 5.37 -0.80 -7.26
CA ALA A 42 4.45 -1.92 -7.18
C ALA A 42 3.82 -2.17 -8.56
N PHE A 43 3.99 -3.38 -9.11
CA PHE A 43 3.38 -3.78 -10.39
C PHE A 43 2.15 -4.67 -10.22
N ALA A 44 2.08 -5.40 -9.10
CA ALA A 44 0.98 -6.31 -8.84
C ALA A 44 0.54 -6.23 -7.38
N LEU A 45 -0.77 -6.36 -7.19
CA LEU A 45 -1.43 -6.47 -5.91
C LEU A 45 -2.38 -7.67 -5.92
N ALA A 46 -2.40 -8.42 -4.82
CA ALA A 46 -3.36 -9.49 -4.60
C ALA A 46 -3.81 -9.48 -3.14
N ILE A 47 -5.02 -9.97 -2.87
CA ILE A 47 -5.57 -10.09 -1.52
C ILE A 47 -5.90 -11.56 -1.28
N ASP A 48 -5.45 -12.13 -0.16
CA ASP A 48 -5.79 -13.51 0.20
C ASP A 48 -7.14 -13.62 0.91
N SER A 49 -7.56 -14.85 1.23
CA SER A 49 -8.83 -15.10 1.91
C SER A 49 -8.90 -14.57 3.35
N SER A 50 -7.75 -14.24 3.95
CA SER A 50 -7.65 -13.61 5.27
C SER A 50 -7.69 -12.09 5.19
N GLY A 51 -7.69 -11.53 3.98
CA GLY A 51 -7.70 -10.10 3.73
C GLY A 51 -6.30 -9.47 3.71
N ASP A 52 -5.23 -10.27 3.86
CA ASP A 52 -3.88 -9.76 3.81
C ASP A 52 -3.51 -9.38 2.37
N VAL A 53 -2.75 -8.31 2.22
CA VAL A 53 -2.42 -7.70 0.93
C VAL A 53 -1.00 -8.04 0.52
N PHE A 54 -0.84 -8.62 -0.66
CA PHE A 54 0.44 -8.93 -1.25
C PHE A 54 0.79 -7.87 -2.28
N VAL A 55 2.02 -7.38 -2.23
CA VAL A 55 2.58 -6.40 -3.16
C VAL A 55 3.79 -7.04 -3.83
N ALA A 56 3.82 -7.04 -5.16
CA ALA A 56 4.98 -7.47 -5.92
C ALA A 56 5.47 -6.35 -6.84
N GLY A 57 6.79 -6.24 -6.96
CA GLY A 57 7.41 -5.05 -7.51
C GLY A 57 8.92 -5.10 -7.59
N TRP A 58 9.54 -3.93 -7.67
CA TRP A 58 10.96 -3.77 -7.38
C TRP A 58 11.25 -2.57 -6.49
N THR A 59 12.39 -2.61 -5.83
CA THR A 59 12.95 -1.53 -5.01
C THR A 59 14.35 -1.18 -5.47
N SER A 60 14.70 0.10 -5.49
CA SER A 60 16.10 0.58 -5.51
C SER A 60 16.50 1.22 -4.18
N SER A 61 15.72 0.98 -3.13
CA SER A 61 15.86 1.56 -1.80
C SER A 61 16.62 0.60 -0.90
N SER A 62 17.81 0.99 -0.42
CA SER A 62 18.61 0.16 0.51
C SER A 62 17.97 -0.02 1.88
N ASP A 63 16.95 0.78 2.18
CA ASP A 63 16.16 0.82 3.41
C ASP A 63 14.69 0.43 3.14
N TYR A 64 14.42 -0.33 2.08
CA TYR A 64 13.07 -0.86 1.84
C TYR A 64 12.58 -1.66 3.07
N PRO A 65 11.33 -1.46 3.53
CA PRO A 65 10.82 -2.15 4.71
C PRO A 65 10.82 -3.68 4.57
N THR A 66 11.45 -4.39 5.50
CA THR A 66 11.49 -5.86 5.56
C THR A 66 11.03 -6.37 6.93
N THR A 67 10.93 -7.70 7.09
CA THR A 67 10.61 -8.35 8.36
C THR A 67 11.69 -9.35 8.74
N ASP A 68 11.88 -9.56 10.04
CA ASP A 68 12.75 -10.63 10.54
C ASP A 68 12.25 -11.98 10.01
N GLY A 69 13.12 -12.71 9.32
CA GLY A 69 12.78 -13.99 8.68
C GLY A 69 12.23 -13.88 7.25
N ALA A 70 12.25 -12.68 6.64
CA ALA A 70 12.11 -12.58 5.19
C ALA A 70 13.25 -13.34 4.47
N TYR A 71 12.98 -13.74 3.23
CA TYR A 71 13.96 -14.51 2.42
C TYR A 71 15.25 -13.71 2.20
N ASP A 72 15.11 -12.42 1.92
CA ASP A 72 16.19 -11.46 1.83
C ASP A 72 15.76 -10.20 2.58
N VAL A 73 16.67 -9.67 3.39
CA VAL A 73 16.45 -8.48 4.22
C VAL A 73 17.40 -7.35 3.86
N THR A 74 18.22 -7.54 2.83
CA THR A 74 19.26 -6.62 2.38
C THR A 74 19.06 -6.27 0.92
N PHE A 75 19.27 -4.99 0.58
CA PHE A 75 19.35 -4.59 -0.82
C PHE A 75 20.70 -5.01 -1.40
N ASN A 76 20.67 -5.78 -2.48
CA ASN A 76 21.82 -6.41 -3.12
C ASN A 76 22.15 -5.82 -4.51
N GLY A 77 21.39 -4.82 -4.97
CA GLY A 77 21.68 -4.08 -6.20
C GLY A 77 22.82 -3.04 -6.06
N SER A 78 23.46 -2.68 -7.17
CA SER A 78 24.38 -1.52 -7.24
C SER A 78 23.62 -0.23 -7.59
N VAL A 79 24.32 0.91 -7.67
CA VAL A 79 23.72 2.19 -8.07
C VAL A 79 23.08 2.07 -9.47
N GLY A 80 21.75 2.20 -9.53
CA GLY A 80 20.97 2.07 -10.76
C GLY A 80 20.35 0.68 -10.98
N ASP A 81 20.68 -0.30 -10.14
CA ASP A 81 20.02 -1.60 -10.11
C ASP A 81 18.79 -1.58 -9.20
N VAL A 82 18.01 -2.67 -9.28
CA VAL A 82 16.79 -2.87 -8.50
C VAL A 82 16.75 -4.32 -7.99
N ASP A 83 16.14 -4.51 -6.82
CA ASP A 83 15.79 -5.83 -6.28
C ASP A 83 14.31 -6.11 -6.42
N ILE A 84 13.96 -7.38 -6.62
CA ILE A 84 12.57 -7.81 -6.64
C ILE A 84 12.04 -7.82 -5.21
N ILE A 85 10.84 -7.26 -5.02
CA ILE A 85 10.12 -7.33 -3.74
C ILE A 85 8.86 -8.17 -3.89
N VAL A 86 8.59 -8.93 -2.84
CA VAL A 86 7.28 -9.53 -2.56
C VAL A 86 6.98 -9.26 -1.09
N SER A 87 6.12 -8.30 -0.82
CA SER A 87 5.75 -7.85 0.52
C SER A 87 4.34 -8.31 0.86
N LYS A 88 4.11 -8.68 2.12
CA LYS A 88 2.79 -9.02 2.64
C LYS A 88 2.44 -8.04 3.76
N LEU A 89 1.33 -7.32 3.62
CA LEU A 89 0.74 -6.45 4.63
C LEU A 89 -0.45 -7.16 5.28
N ASP A 90 -0.68 -6.92 6.57
CA ASP A 90 -1.88 -7.43 7.23
C ASP A 90 -3.17 -6.79 6.65
N SER A 91 -4.31 -7.40 6.95
CA SER A 91 -5.62 -6.94 6.47
C SER A 91 -6.01 -5.52 6.89
N ASN A 92 -5.31 -4.92 7.86
CA ASN A 92 -5.53 -3.55 8.31
C ASN A 92 -4.51 -2.56 7.70
N LEU A 93 -3.57 -3.06 6.89
CA LEU A 93 -2.46 -2.31 6.30
C LEU A 93 -1.53 -1.64 7.33
N THR A 94 -1.46 -2.16 8.56
CA THR A 94 -0.66 -1.53 9.63
C THR A 94 0.69 -2.18 9.83
N THR A 95 0.87 -3.44 9.42
CA THR A 95 2.12 -4.16 9.62
C THR A 95 2.52 -5.02 8.42
N LEU A 96 3.83 -5.19 8.20
CA LEU A 96 4.36 -6.23 7.34
C LEU A 96 4.36 -7.57 8.05
N VAL A 97 3.94 -8.61 7.34
CA VAL A 97 3.77 -9.97 7.86
C VAL A 97 4.80 -10.89 7.22
N VAL A 98 5.50 -11.68 8.05
CA VAL A 98 6.46 -12.67 7.54
C VAL A 98 5.75 -13.80 6.78
N PHE A 99 6.35 -14.28 5.71
CA PHE A 99 5.88 -15.48 5.01
C PHE A 99 6.15 -16.72 5.88
N ARG A 100 5.17 -17.10 6.71
CA ARG A 100 5.29 -18.33 7.49
C ARG A 100 5.17 -19.53 6.56
N ASN A 101 6.30 -20.15 6.24
CA ASN A 101 6.31 -21.52 5.77
C ASN A 101 5.69 -22.36 6.90
N LYS A 102 4.51 -22.95 6.68
CA LYS A 102 4.03 -24.00 7.59
C LYS A 102 5.10 -25.09 7.59
N PRO A 103 5.65 -25.51 8.74
CA PRO A 103 6.56 -26.63 8.76
C PRO A 103 5.86 -27.81 8.08
N ALA A 104 6.50 -28.37 7.06
CA ALA A 104 6.01 -29.56 6.40
C ALA A 104 5.81 -30.63 7.50
N LEU A 105 4.56 -31.04 7.72
CA LEU A 105 4.24 -32.21 8.52
C LEU A 105 4.86 -33.39 7.78
N ILE A 106 6.00 -33.87 8.26
CA ILE A 106 6.53 -35.17 7.90
C ILE A 106 5.63 -36.17 8.65
N PHE A 107 4.85 -36.96 7.90
CA PHE A 107 4.11 -38.11 8.43
C PHE A 107 5.07 -39.27 8.74
#